data_AF-A0A1S9I4S1-F1
#
_entry.id   AF-A0A1S9I4S1-F1
#
_cell.length_a   1.000
_cell.length_b   1.000
_cell.length_c   1.000
_cell.angle_alpha   90.00
_cell.angle_beta   90.00
_cell.angle_gamma   90.00
#
_symmetry.space_group_name_H-M   'P 1'
#
loop_
_entity.id
_entity.type
_entity.pdbx_description
1 polymer ?
#
loop_
_entity_poly.entity_id
_entity_poly.type
_entity_poly.pdbx_seq_one_letter_code
_entity_poly.pdbx_strand_id
1 'polypeptide(L)'
;MNELFRIYGVSKIENNKAEIIDKVNSKNLKYIYILFSILSLLVLYDILNSYKKIGIKKLVGYSNLDIWKEVILKFMIIQISSMIISTVFMIIFLVDKYNSAYLKFLKKLGLNYFFITIAIMIIISIPYVYIQTIKMSSILKNRRQTKEILIFNNLIKVGLIILLNIQNMNYNKLK
;
A
#
# COMPACT_ATOMS: atom_id res chain seq x y z
N MET A 1 35.62 -10.47 -5.24
CA MET A 1 35.11 -11.03 -3.96
C MET A 1 34.76 -9.93 -2.95
N ASN A 2 35.53 -8.84 -2.83
CA ASN A 2 35.26 -7.73 -1.90
C ASN A 2 34.05 -6.84 -2.23
N GLU A 3 33.61 -6.74 -3.49
CA GLU A 3 32.43 -5.91 -3.83
C GLU A 3 31.10 -6.54 -3.42
N LEU A 4 30.98 -7.88 -3.51
CA LEU A 4 29.78 -8.61 -3.09
C LEU A 4 29.53 -8.46 -1.57
N PHE A 5 30.60 -8.41 -0.77
CA PHE A 5 30.51 -8.18 0.68
C PHE A 5 30.00 -6.77 1.03
N ARG A 6 30.28 -5.77 0.19
CA ARG A 6 29.85 -4.38 0.40
C ARG A 6 28.39 -4.15 0.04
N ILE A 7 27.86 -4.90 -0.94
CA ILE A 7 26.44 -4.84 -1.34
C ILE A 7 25.54 -5.51 -0.28
N TYR A 8 26.03 -6.55 0.40
CA TYR A 8 25.27 -7.30 1.40
C TYR A 8 25.61 -6.97 2.87
N GLY A 9 26.49 -5.99 3.13
CA GLY A 9 26.73 -5.47 4.49
C GLY A 9 27.28 -6.50 5.48
N VAL A 10 28.09 -7.46 5.03
CA VAL A 10 28.66 -8.49 5.93
C VAL A 10 30.08 -8.06 6.33
N SER A 11 30.31 -7.80 7.62
CA SER A 11 31.64 -7.37 8.11
C SER A 11 32.41 -8.42 8.92
N LYS A 12 31.82 -9.57 9.26
CA LYS A 12 32.53 -10.67 9.93
C LYS A 12 31.74 -11.98 9.87
N ILE A 13 32.42 -13.09 9.57
CA ILE A 13 31.92 -14.44 9.74
C ILE A 13 32.52 -14.97 11.03
N GLU A 14 31.73 -15.06 12.09
CA GLU A 14 32.13 -15.73 13.33
C GLU A 14 31.01 -16.73 13.69
N ASN A 15 31.36 -18.02 13.70
CA ASN A 15 30.53 -19.16 14.07
C ASN A 15 29.21 -19.36 13.32
N ASN A 16 29.30 -19.74 12.04
CA ASN A 16 28.32 -20.54 11.28
C ASN A 16 26.82 -20.18 11.37
N LYS A 17 26.50 -18.94 11.75
CA LYS A 17 25.20 -18.31 11.60
C LYS A 17 25.46 -16.98 10.93
N ALA A 18 25.20 -16.92 9.62
CA ALA A 18 25.09 -15.65 8.94
C ALA A 18 23.86 -14.93 9.51
N GLU A 19 24.06 -14.15 10.56
CA GLU A 19 23.08 -13.22 11.05
C GLU A 19 23.01 -12.10 10.01
N ILE A 20 22.00 -12.17 9.14
CA ILE A 20 21.68 -11.08 8.22
C ILE A 20 21.17 -9.96 9.12
N ILE A 21 22.08 -9.11 9.59
CA ILE A 21 21.73 -7.82 10.17
C ILE A 21 21.27 -6.97 8.99
N ASP A 22 20.04 -7.21 8.53
CA ASP A 22 19.29 -6.27 7.70
C ASP A 22 19.05 -5.03 8.56
N LYS A 23 20.07 -4.19 8.68
CA LYS A 23 19.93 -2.83 9.19
C LYS A 23 19.25 -2.05 8.08
N VAL A 24 17.98 -2.37 7.83
CA VAL A 24 17.12 -1.61 6.93
C VAL A 24 17.18 -0.19 7.45
N ASN A 25 17.83 0.68 6.67
CA ASN A 25 18.13 2.04 7.08
C ASN A 25 16.81 2.69 7.52
N SER A 26 16.70 3.10 8.78
CA SER A 26 15.44 3.58 9.37
C SER A 26 14.83 4.75 8.60
N LYS A 27 15.69 5.50 7.89
CA LYS A 27 15.28 6.54 6.94
C LYS A 27 14.48 5.97 5.76
N ASN A 28 14.93 4.87 5.15
CA ASN A 28 14.25 4.24 4.00
C ASN A 28 12.89 3.69 4.40
N LEU A 29 12.77 3.07 5.58
CA LEU A 29 11.49 2.62 6.12
C LEU A 29 10.49 3.77 6.28
N LYS A 30 10.94 4.92 6.78
CA LYS A 30 10.09 6.10 6.92
C LYS A 30 9.49 6.56 5.59
N TYR A 31 10.29 6.61 4.52
CA TYR A 31 9.80 6.99 3.19
C TYR A 31 8.80 5.97 2.63
N ILE A 32 9.04 4.67 2.83
CA ILE A 32 8.12 3.60 2.41
C ILE A 32 6.77 3.76 3.10
N TYR A 33 6.74 4.00 4.42
CA TYR A 33 5.49 4.21 5.15
C TYR A 33 4.73 5.47 4.69
N ILE A 34 5.45 6.57 4.42
CA ILE A 34 4.84 7.80 3.90
C ILE A 34 4.21 7.55 2.53
N LEU A 35 4.94 6.89 1.63
CA LEU A 35 4.47 6.59 0.28
C LEU A 35 3.22 5.69 0.32
N PHE A 36 3.26 4.66 1.18
CA PHE A 36 2.13 3.76 1.39
C PHE A 36 0.90 4.50 1.95
N SER A 37 1.10 5.43 2.88
CA SER A 37 0.01 6.27 3.41
C SER A 37 -0.62 7.14 2.33
N ILE A 38 0.19 7.75 1.44
CA ILE A 38 -0.30 8.57 0.33
C ILE A 38 -1.10 7.72 -0.65
N LEU A 39 -0.60 6.53 -0.99
CA LEU A 39 -1.30 5.57 -1.85
C LEU A 39 -2.66 5.18 -1.26
N SER A 40 -2.71 4.86 0.04
CA SER A 40 -3.98 4.58 0.71
C SER A 40 -4.96 5.75 0.59
N LEU A 41 -4.49 6.99 0.76
CA LEU A 41 -5.33 8.19 0.63
C LEU A 41 -5.86 8.40 -0.80
N LEU A 42 -5.04 8.13 -1.82
CA LEU A 42 -5.46 8.20 -3.22
C LEU A 42 -6.55 7.17 -3.54
N VAL A 43 -6.40 5.95 -3.03
CA VAL A 43 -7.43 4.90 -3.19
C VAL A 43 -8.74 5.31 -2.53
N LEU A 44 -8.67 5.85 -1.32
CA LEU A 44 -9.84 6.40 -0.62
C LEU A 44 -10.51 7.51 -1.43
N TYR A 45 -9.72 8.42 -2.00
CA TYR A 45 -10.22 9.52 -2.82
C TYR A 45 -10.92 9.02 -4.09
N ASP A 46 -10.33 8.06 -4.80
CA ASP A 46 -10.91 7.51 -6.04
C ASP A 46 -12.24 6.79 -5.78
N ILE A 47 -12.31 6.05 -4.68
CA ILE A 47 -13.52 5.38 -4.20
C ILE A 47 -14.62 6.41 -3.88
N LEU A 48 -14.30 7.50 -3.17
CA LEU A 48 -15.24 8.58 -2.89
C LEU A 48 -15.66 9.36 -4.15
N ASN A 49 -14.74 9.57 -5.09
CA ASN A 49 -15.05 10.26 -6.35
C ASN A 49 -16.01 9.41 -7.22
N SER A 50 -15.92 8.09 -7.11
CA SER A 50 -16.78 7.12 -7.79
C SER A 50 -18.19 6.99 -7.18
N TYR A 51 -18.59 7.84 -6.21
CA TYR A 51 -19.88 7.70 -5.51
C TYR A 51 -21.10 7.65 -6.43
N LYS A 52 -21.10 8.42 -7.53
CA LYS A 52 -22.24 8.42 -8.48
C LYS A 52 -22.40 7.07 -9.16
N LYS A 53 -21.28 6.47 -9.58
CA LYS A 53 -21.27 5.16 -10.23
C LYS A 53 -21.75 4.07 -9.28
N ILE A 54 -21.35 4.15 -8.02
CA ILE A 54 -21.82 3.26 -6.95
C ILE A 54 -23.33 3.46 -6.70
N GLY A 55 -23.79 4.70 -6.68
CA GLY A 55 -25.20 5.01 -6.49
C GLY A 55 -26.11 4.51 -7.62
N ILE A 56 -25.68 4.65 -8.88
CA ILE A 56 -26.39 4.08 -10.04
C ILE A 56 -26.48 2.56 -9.92
N LYS A 57 -25.40 1.88 -9.53
CA LYS A 57 -25.42 0.41 -9.34
C LYS A 57 -26.39 -0.03 -8.26
N LYS A 58 -26.44 0.70 -7.13
CA LYS A 58 -27.45 0.45 -6.09
C LYS A 58 -28.86 0.59 -6.66
N LEU A 59 -29.14 1.60 -7.49
CA LEU A 59 -30.46 1.79 -8.12
C LEU A 59 -30.85 0.66 -9.07
N VAL A 60 -29.88 0.02 -9.73
CA VAL A 60 -30.10 -1.16 -10.58
C VAL A 60 -30.29 -2.44 -9.75
N GLY A 61 -30.17 -2.38 -8.43
CA GLY A 61 -30.40 -3.52 -7.52
C GLY A 61 -29.13 -4.28 -7.13
N TYR A 62 -27.93 -3.76 -7.43
CA TYR A 62 -26.69 -4.37 -6.96
C TYR A 62 -26.60 -4.31 -5.43
N SER A 63 -26.20 -5.42 -4.81
CA SER A 63 -26.01 -5.46 -3.37
C SER A 63 -24.73 -4.71 -2.97
N ASN A 64 -24.65 -4.33 -1.69
CA ASN A 64 -23.44 -3.77 -1.12
C ASN A 64 -22.25 -4.75 -1.20
N LEU A 65 -22.48 -6.06 -1.22
CA LEU A 65 -21.39 -7.04 -1.34
C LEU A 65 -20.86 -7.13 -2.77
N ASP A 66 -21.72 -6.98 -3.78
CA ASP A 66 -21.31 -7.07 -5.18
C ASP A 66 -20.43 -5.89 -5.58
N ILE A 67 -20.81 -4.69 -5.13
CA ILE A 67 -20.03 -3.47 -5.36
C ILE A 67 -18.68 -3.55 -4.61
N TRP A 68 -18.63 -4.17 -3.41
CA TRP A 68 -17.39 -4.38 -2.67
C TRP A 68 -16.44 -5.31 -3.42
N LYS A 69 -16.96 -6.45 -3.87
CA LYS A 69 -16.21 -7.47 -4.62
C LYS A 69 -15.62 -6.86 -5.88
N GLU A 70 -16.39 -6.08 -6.63
CA GLU A 70 -15.89 -5.46 -7.86
C GLU A 70 -14.74 -4.46 -7.59
N VAL A 71 -14.85 -3.66 -6.53
CA VAL A 71 -13.79 -2.71 -6.15
C VAL A 71 -12.53 -3.46 -5.73
N ILE A 72 -12.66 -4.46 -4.85
CA ILE A 72 -11.52 -5.26 -4.40
C ILE A 72 -10.86 -6.01 -5.54
N LEU A 73 -11.64 -6.61 -6.44
CA LEU A 73 -11.10 -7.36 -7.57
C LEU A 73 -10.24 -6.46 -8.48
N LYS A 74 -10.65 -5.21 -8.72
CA LYS A 74 -9.83 -4.26 -9.49
C LYS A 74 -8.49 -3.99 -8.81
N PHE A 75 -8.50 -3.73 -7.50
CA PHE A 75 -7.26 -3.50 -6.75
C PHE A 75 -6.38 -4.75 -6.68
N MET A 76 -6.97 -5.94 -6.51
CA MET A 76 -6.29 -7.22 -6.57
C MET A 76 -5.57 -7.44 -7.90
N ILE A 77 -6.21 -7.16 -9.03
CA ILE A 77 -5.59 -7.31 -10.36
C ILE A 77 -4.40 -6.35 -10.52
N ILE A 78 -4.56 -5.10 -10.10
CA ILE A 78 -3.47 -4.11 -10.14
C ILE A 78 -2.31 -4.54 -9.24
N GLN A 79 -2.62 -5.04 -8.04
CA GLN A 79 -1.61 -5.51 -7.09
C GLN A 79 -0.86 -6.74 -7.60
N ILE A 80 -1.57 -7.76 -8.07
CA ILE A 80 -0.97 -8.99 -8.59
C ILE A 80 -0.11 -8.68 -9.81
N SER A 81 -0.60 -7.84 -10.74
CA SER A 81 0.19 -7.44 -11.90
C SER A 81 1.46 -6.68 -11.51
N SER A 82 1.36 -5.74 -10.56
CA SER A 82 2.52 -5.03 -10.00
C SER A 82 3.53 -5.97 -9.34
N MET A 83 3.06 -6.95 -8.56
CA MET A 83 3.92 -7.96 -7.91
C MET A 83 4.64 -8.83 -8.92
N ILE A 84 3.95 -9.28 -9.97
CA ILE A 84 4.57 -10.07 -11.05
C ILE A 84 5.65 -9.25 -11.74
N ILE A 85 5.33 -8.02 -12.15
CA ILE A 85 6.27 -7.11 -12.81
C ILE A 85 7.50 -6.88 -11.93
N SER A 86 7.30 -6.51 -10.66
CA SER A 86 8.40 -6.27 -9.71
C SER A 86 9.28 -7.51 -9.53
N THR A 87 8.68 -8.70 -9.51
CA THR A 87 9.42 -9.96 -9.35
C THR A 87 10.24 -10.28 -10.58
N VAL A 88 9.67 -10.10 -11.77
CA VAL A 88 10.38 -10.28 -13.05
C VAL A 88 11.57 -9.32 -13.13
N PHE A 89 11.37 -8.04 -12.81
CA PHE A 89 12.45 -7.06 -12.74
C PHE A 89 13.54 -7.49 -11.76
N MET A 90 13.18 -7.89 -10.53
CA MET A 90 14.18 -8.36 -9.57
C MET A 90 14.96 -9.58 -10.07
N ILE A 91 14.28 -10.56 -10.69
CA ILE A 91 14.96 -11.77 -11.22
C ILE A 91 15.97 -11.39 -12.30
N ILE A 92 15.60 -10.51 -13.23
CA ILE A 92 16.48 -10.07 -14.33
C ILE A 92 17.75 -9.38 -13.80
N PHE A 93 17.62 -8.55 -12.76
CA PHE A 93 18.74 -7.76 -12.27
C PHE A 93 19.59 -8.45 -11.20
N LEU A 94 19.04 -9.42 -10.47
CA LEU A 94 19.68 -9.97 -9.26
C LEU A 94 20.11 -11.43 -9.38
N VAL A 95 19.69 -12.15 -10.42
CA VAL A 95 19.87 -13.61 -10.49
C VAL A 95 20.57 -14.05 -11.78
N ASP A 96 21.88 -14.22 -11.70
CA ASP A 96 22.69 -14.73 -12.82
C ASP A 96 22.68 -16.27 -12.94
N LYS A 97 22.38 -17.00 -11.85
CA LYS A 97 22.35 -18.47 -11.83
C LYS A 97 21.25 -19.04 -10.94
N TYR A 98 20.59 -20.08 -11.43
CA TYR A 98 19.60 -20.85 -10.68
C TYR A 98 20.30 -21.69 -9.60
N ASN A 99 19.97 -21.46 -8.32
CA ASN A 99 20.53 -22.19 -7.18
C ASN A 99 19.44 -22.42 -6.11
N SER A 100 19.68 -23.34 -5.17
CA SER A 100 18.83 -23.59 -3.99
C SER A 100 18.53 -22.32 -3.16
N ALA A 101 19.44 -21.34 -3.15
CA ALA A 101 19.24 -20.04 -2.52
C ALA A 101 18.14 -19.21 -3.23
N TYR A 102 18.03 -19.31 -4.55
CA TYR A 102 16.99 -18.64 -5.34
C TYR A 102 15.59 -19.17 -4.98
N LEU A 103 15.44 -20.48 -4.81
CA LEU A 103 14.18 -21.08 -4.37
C LEU A 103 13.77 -20.60 -2.97
N LYS A 104 14.73 -20.49 -2.03
CA LYS A 104 14.47 -19.94 -0.69
C LYS A 104 14.05 -18.46 -0.75
N PHE A 105 14.70 -17.67 -1.62
CA PHE A 105 14.35 -16.27 -1.86
C PHE A 105 12.92 -16.12 -2.41
N LEU A 106 12.57 -16.87 -3.46
CA LEU A 106 11.22 -16.85 -4.03
C LEU A 106 10.15 -17.23 -3.00
N LYS A 107 10.41 -18.26 -2.18
CA LYS A 107 9.47 -18.68 -1.13
C LYS A 107 9.26 -17.58 -0.08
N LYS A 108 10.34 -16.91 0.35
CA LYS A 108 10.26 -15.80 1.32
C LYS A 108 9.53 -14.59 0.72
N LEU A 109 9.81 -14.28 -0.54
CA LEU A 109 9.19 -13.17 -1.27
C LEU A 109 7.69 -13.41 -1.47
N GLY A 110 7.30 -14.62 -1.85
CA GLY A 110 5.89 -15.02 -1.97
C GLY A 110 5.12 -14.93 -0.65
N LEU A 111 5.72 -15.38 0.47
CA LEU A 111 5.13 -15.22 1.80
C LEU A 111 4.94 -13.75 2.17
N ASN A 112 5.92 -12.90 1.87
CA ASN A 112 5.83 -11.47 2.17
C ASN A 112 4.71 -10.79 1.35
N TYR A 113 4.61 -11.11 0.06
CA TYR A 113 3.52 -10.64 -0.78
C TYR A 113 2.14 -11.09 -0.30
N PHE A 114 2.03 -12.33 0.19
CA PHE A 114 0.79 -12.82 0.76
C PHE A 114 0.32 -11.95 1.95
N PHE A 115 1.21 -11.63 2.89
CA PHE A 115 0.88 -10.74 4.00
C PHE A 115 0.52 -9.32 3.55
N ILE A 116 1.24 -8.78 2.56
CA ILE A 116 0.95 -7.45 1.99
C ILE A 116 -0.45 -7.42 1.34
N THR A 117 -0.84 -8.48 0.62
CA THR A 117 -2.18 -8.61 0.02
C THR A 117 -3.28 -8.62 1.08
N ILE A 118 -3.10 -9.36 2.17
CA ILE A 118 -4.07 -9.36 3.28
C ILE A 118 -4.19 -7.96 3.89
N ALA A 119 -3.06 -7.30 4.17
CA ALA A 119 -3.07 -5.97 4.75
C ALA A 119 -3.80 -4.95 3.86
N ILE A 120 -3.54 -4.98 2.55
CA ILE A 120 -4.18 -4.08 1.58
C ILE A 120 -5.69 -4.35 1.49
N MET A 121 -6.13 -5.61 1.47
CA MET A 121 -7.56 -5.95 1.48
C MET A 121 -8.29 -5.35 2.69
N ILE A 122 -7.68 -5.41 3.88
CA ILE A 122 -8.24 -4.84 5.10
C ILE A 122 -8.36 -3.31 4.96
N ILE A 123 -7.29 -2.65 4.52
CA ILE A 123 -7.24 -1.20 4.37
C ILE A 123 -8.28 -0.69 3.36
N ILE A 124 -8.40 -1.35 2.20
CA ILE A 124 -9.37 -0.98 1.16
C ILE A 124 -10.81 -1.23 1.61
N SER A 125 -11.04 -2.15 2.55
CA SER A 125 -12.38 -2.42 3.07
C SER A 125 -12.90 -1.30 3.98
N ILE A 126 -12.03 -0.57 4.67
CA ILE A 126 -12.40 0.54 5.58
C ILE A 126 -13.27 1.62 4.90
N PRO A 127 -12.86 2.25 3.77
CA PRO A 127 -13.71 3.22 3.08
C PRO A 127 -15.00 2.62 2.55
N TYR A 128 -14.98 1.35 2.23
CA TYR A 128 -16.13 0.70 1.67
C TYR A 128 -17.27 0.59 2.69
N VAL A 129 -16.92 0.31 3.96
CA VAL A 129 -17.88 0.36 5.08
C VAL A 129 -18.54 1.74 5.14
N TYR A 130 -17.79 2.81 4.92
CA TYR A 130 -18.34 4.16 4.88
C TYR A 130 -19.37 4.35 3.74
N ILE A 131 -19.08 3.84 2.54
CA ILE A 131 -19.98 3.93 1.38
C ILE A 131 -21.28 3.13 1.56
N GLN A 132 -21.25 2.03 2.32
CA GLN A 132 -22.45 1.26 2.60
C GLN A 132 -23.49 2.08 3.37
N THR A 133 -23.07 3.03 4.21
CA THR A 133 -23.95 3.87 5.03
C THR A 133 -24.68 4.96 4.24
N ILE A 134 -24.32 5.17 2.96
CA ILE A 134 -24.91 6.21 2.11
C ILE A 134 -26.35 5.85 1.76
N LYS A 135 -27.30 6.71 2.13
CA LYS A 135 -28.73 6.51 1.86
C LYS A 135 -29.04 6.64 0.37
N MET A 136 -29.93 5.78 -0.12
CA MET A 136 -30.45 5.81 -1.49
C MET A 136 -31.08 7.17 -1.86
N SER A 137 -31.78 7.78 -0.88
CA SER A 137 -32.46 9.06 -1.05
C SER A 137 -31.52 10.24 -1.31
N SER A 138 -30.28 10.19 -0.80
CA SER A 138 -29.24 11.18 -1.11
C SER A 138 -28.70 11.04 -2.54
N ILE A 139 -28.61 9.80 -3.04
CA ILE A 139 -28.13 9.49 -4.39
C ILE A 139 -29.14 9.99 -5.44
N LEU A 140 -30.44 9.70 -5.24
CA LEU A 140 -31.53 10.13 -6.12
C LEU A 140 -31.64 11.65 -6.25
N LYS A 141 -31.37 12.38 -5.16
CA LYS A 141 -31.40 13.85 -5.17
C LYS A 141 -30.15 14.48 -5.82
N ASN A 142 -29.23 13.67 -6.36
CA ASN A 142 -27.94 14.10 -6.93
C ASN A 142 -27.18 15.08 -6.02
N ARG A 143 -27.39 15.01 -4.69
CA ARG A 143 -26.64 15.82 -3.74
C ARG A 143 -25.27 15.18 -3.64
N ARG A 144 -24.29 15.78 -4.31
CA ARG A 144 -22.88 15.42 -4.14
C ARG A 144 -22.58 15.49 -2.64
N GLN A 145 -22.00 14.43 -2.09
CA GLN A 145 -21.58 14.38 -0.68
C GLN A 145 -20.32 15.25 -0.50
N THR A 146 -20.45 16.54 -0.78
CA THR A 146 -19.39 17.54 -0.66
C THR A 146 -18.88 17.62 0.78
N LYS A 147 -19.75 17.41 1.77
CA LYS A 147 -19.36 17.37 3.19
C LYS A 147 -18.38 16.23 3.48
N GLU A 148 -18.60 15.04 2.95
CA GLU A 148 -17.75 13.87 3.20
C GLU A 148 -16.40 14.01 2.48
N ILE A 149 -16.41 14.51 1.25
CA ILE A 149 -15.20 14.85 0.49
C ILE A 149 -14.41 15.96 1.20
N LEU A 150 -15.10 16.95 1.78
CA LEU A 150 -14.48 18.06 2.51
C LEU A 150 -13.89 17.60 3.84
N ILE A 151 -14.57 16.72 4.58
CA ILE A 151 -14.04 16.10 5.81
C ILE A 151 -12.80 15.26 5.46
N PHE A 152 -12.87 14.46 4.41
CA PHE A 152 -11.75 13.64 3.94
C PHE A 152 -10.54 14.51 3.54
N ASN A 153 -10.76 15.58 2.77
CA ASN A 153 -9.71 16.50 2.39
C ASN A 153 -9.12 17.26 3.60
N ASN A 154 -9.95 17.62 4.57
CA ASN A 154 -9.48 18.24 5.82
C ASN A 154 -8.65 17.26 6.65
N LEU A 155 -9.04 15.98 6.74
CA LEU A 155 -8.24 14.95 7.39
C LEU A 155 -6.87 14.79 6.71
N ILE A 156 -6.82 14.79 5.37
CA ILE A 156 -5.57 14.77 4.62
C ILE A 156 -4.70 15.99 4.94
N LYS A 157 -5.28 17.20 4.89
CA LYS A 157 -4.54 18.44 5.19
C LYS A 157 -3.94 18.40 6.59
N VAL A 158 -4.72 18.01 7.59
CA VAL A 158 -4.24 17.88 8.97
C VAL A 158 -3.13 16.84 9.06
N GLY A 159 -3.29 15.68 8.43
CA GLY A 159 -2.26 14.65 8.36
C GLY A 159 -0.95 15.16 7.75
N LEU A 160 -1.02 15.89 6.64
CA LEU A 160 0.14 16.50 5.99
C LEU A 160 0.83 17.56 6.85
N ILE A 161 0.06 18.40 7.54
CA ILE A 161 0.59 19.41 8.47
C ILE A 161 1.35 18.75 9.62
N ILE A 162 0.81 17.68 10.20
CA ILE A 162 1.49 16.92 11.26
C ILE A 162 2.80 16.33 10.75
N LEU A 163 2.78 15.77 9.54
CA LEU A 163 3.94 15.14 8.92
C LEU A 163 5.06 16.16 8.62
N LEU A 164 4.70 17.35 8.14
CA LEU A 164 5.61 18.47 7.94
C LEU A 164 6.22 18.96 9.26
N ASN A 165 5.42 19.06 10.32
CA ASN A 165 5.91 19.46 11.64
C ASN A 165 6.91 18.45 12.22
N ILE A 166 6.64 17.14 12.07
CA ILE A 166 7.57 16.09 12.49
C ILE A 166 8.89 16.17 11.70
N GLN A 167 8.83 16.45 10.39
CA GLN A 167 10.05 16.66 9.59
C GLN A 167 10.84 17.89 10.06
N ASN A 168 10.14 19.00 10.34
CA ASN A 168 10.77 20.24 10.80
C ASN A 168 11.44 20.09 12.18
N MET A 169 10.78 19.42 13.13
CA MET A 169 11.37 19.08 14.44
C MET A 169 12.64 18.24 14.29
N ASN A 170 12.65 17.28 13.37
CA ASN A 170 13.82 16.44 13.13
C ASN A 170 14.98 17.21 12.47
N TYR A 171 14.67 18.22 11.64
CA TYR A 171 15.66 19.08 10.99
C TYR A 171 16.33 20.01 12.02
N ASN A 172 15.56 20.63 12.91
CA ASN A 172 16.10 21.50 13.97
C ASN A 172 16.95 20.76 15.01
N LYS A 173 16.80 19.43 15.13
CA LYS A 173 17.61 18.61 16.04
C LYS A 173 18.98 18.20 15.46
N LEU A 174 19.19 18.44 14.16
CA LEU A 174 20.43 18.13 13.43
C LEU A 174 21.31 19.37 13.19
N LYS A 175 20.85 20.56 13.59
CA LYS A 175 21.56 21.84 13.49
C LYS A 175 22.05 22.25 14.88
#